data_AF-A0A9X1TT94-F1
#
_entry.id   AF-A0A9X1TT94-F1
#
_cell.length_a   1.000
_cell.length_b   1.000
_cell.length_c   1.000
_cell.angle_alpha   90.00
_cell.angle_beta   90.00
_cell.angle_gamma   90.00
#
_symmetry.space_group_name_H-M   'P 1'
#
loop_
_entity.id
_entity.type
_entity.pdbx_description
1 polymer ?
#
loop_
_entity_poly.entity_id
_entity_poly.type
_entity_poly.pdbx_seq_one_letter_code
_entity_poly.pdbx_strand_id
1 'polypeptide(L)'
;MSLIKNQVEKSAFNPAPSLPYQLRIIDFESAMQDVYDFFYDVNISLHEKGLRRFEDMLRPAACSGLISDMLTASLAKHSRVLRENNYFNGHPDLIVQGIYSNDSVAAGEQGVEVKSTRKSGGAVDMHGARSQWLCVFVYRVDNETEPAWDREPLRFTEVYLGHVEAEDFRRNNRGELGTRTATLNREGLEKLRQDWVYLDR
;
A
#
# COMPACT_ATOMS: atom_id res chain seq x y z
N MET A 1 -28.51 -5.74 10.25
CA MET A 1 -27.74 -6.07 9.03
C MET A 1 -26.45 -6.74 9.42
N SER A 2 -25.97 -7.75 8.68
CA SER A 2 -24.64 -8.29 8.91
C SER A 2 -23.64 -7.54 8.04
N LEU A 3 -22.54 -7.09 8.63
CA LEU A 3 -21.37 -6.63 7.88
C LEU A 3 -20.99 -7.68 6.83
N ILE A 4 -20.61 -7.22 5.63
CA ILE A 4 -20.20 -8.08 4.53
C ILE A 4 -18.68 -8.20 4.56
N LYS A 5 -18.17 -9.44 4.54
CA LYS A 5 -16.74 -9.71 4.43
C LYS A 5 -16.31 -9.52 2.98
N ASN A 6 -15.37 -8.60 2.74
CA ASN A 6 -14.87 -8.37 1.39
C ASN A 6 -13.95 -9.51 0.92
N GLN A 7 -13.87 -9.73 -0.39
CA GLN A 7 -13.01 -10.75 -1.01
C GLN A 7 -12.23 -10.11 -2.16
N VAL A 8 -10.99 -10.54 -2.35
CA VAL A 8 -10.17 -10.07 -3.49
C VAL A 8 -10.76 -10.59 -4.80
N GLU A 9 -10.97 -9.71 -5.79
CA GLU A 9 -11.45 -10.08 -7.12
C GLU A 9 -10.30 -10.67 -7.94
N LYS A 10 -10.20 -12.00 -8.00
CA LYS A 10 -9.05 -12.67 -8.61
C LYS A 10 -8.92 -12.38 -10.11
N SER A 11 -10.02 -12.11 -10.81
CA SER A 11 -10.00 -11.76 -12.23
C SER A 11 -9.43 -10.36 -12.52
N ALA A 12 -9.30 -9.52 -11.49
CA ALA A 12 -8.72 -8.18 -11.61
C ALA A 12 -7.18 -8.16 -11.56
N PHE A 13 -6.52 -9.30 -11.31
CA PHE A 13 -5.07 -9.37 -11.40
C PHE A 13 -4.58 -9.35 -12.85
N ASN A 14 -3.42 -8.70 -13.05
CA ASN A 14 -2.68 -8.84 -14.29
C ASN A 14 -2.32 -10.34 -14.48
N PRO A 15 -2.61 -10.95 -15.64
CA PRO A 15 -2.31 -12.37 -15.85
C PRO A 15 -0.80 -12.66 -15.96
N ALA A 16 0.03 -11.66 -16.26
CA ALA A 16 1.47 -11.82 -16.42
C ALA A 16 2.25 -10.55 -16.01
N PRO A 17 2.18 -10.12 -14.74
CA PRO A 17 2.92 -8.96 -14.26
C PRO A 17 4.43 -9.27 -14.20
N SER A 18 5.26 -8.29 -14.55
CA SER A 18 6.70 -8.37 -14.36
C SER A 18 7.04 -7.97 -12.92
N LEU A 19 7.06 -8.95 -12.01
CA LEU A 19 7.27 -8.70 -10.59
C LEU A 19 8.75 -8.87 -10.17
N PRO A 20 9.33 -7.91 -9.42
CA PRO A 20 10.68 -8.02 -8.91
C PRO A 20 10.76 -9.02 -7.75
N TYR A 21 11.98 -9.43 -7.40
CA TYR A 21 12.29 -10.19 -6.17
C TYR A 21 11.47 -11.47 -5.97
N GLN A 22 11.07 -12.13 -7.06
CA GLN A 22 10.26 -13.35 -7.04
C GLN A 22 8.89 -13.18 -6.36
N LEU A 23 8.40 -11.94 -6.27
CA LEU A 23 7.02 -11.68 -5.87
C LEU A 23 6.07 -12.37 -6.85
N ARG A 24 4.94 -12.81 -6.32
CA ARG A 24 3.90 -13.56 -7.04
C ARG A 24 2.56 -12.89 -6.81
N ILE A 25 1.62 -13.08 -7.75
CA ILE A 25 0.23 -12.62 -7.60
C ILE A 25 -0.37 -13.05 -6.24
N ILE A 26 -0.12 -14.29 -5.83
CA ILE A 26 -0.64 -14.82 -4.56
C ILE A 26 -0.12 -14.06 -3.32
N ASP A 27 1.05 -13.44 -3.39
CA ASP A 27 1.59 -12.64 -2.28
C ASP A 27 0.74 -11.36 -2.10
N PHE A 28 0.30 -10.74 -3.19
CA PHE A 28 -0.61 -9.59 -3.20
C PHE A 28 -2.04 -9.99 -2.83
N GLU A 29 -2.57 -11.07 -3.41
CA GLU A 29 -3.91 -11.60 -3.09
C GLU A 29 -4.04 -11.85 -1.59
N SER A 30 -3.06 -12.55 -1.00
CA SER A 30 -3.06 -12.88 0.42
C SER A 30 -2.90 -11.63 1.28
N ALA A 31 -2.06 -10.67 0.89
CA ALA A 31 -1.88 -9.43 1.62
C ALA A 31 -3.12 -8.53 1.62
N MET A 32 -3.77 -8.40 0.46
CA MET A 32 -5.02 -7.66 0.34
C MET A 32 -6.14 -8.32 1.14
N GLN A 33 -6.22 -9.66 1.12
CA GLN A 33 -7.22 -10.39 1.89
C GLN A 33 -6.98 -10.27 3.40
N ASP A 34 -5.73 -10.34 3.87
CA ASP A 34 -5.39 -10.13 5.29
C ASP A 34 -5.89 -8.74 5.78
N VAL A 35 -5.79 -7.69 4.95
CA VAL A 35 -6.32 -6.36 5.27
C VAL A 35 -7.85 -6.35 5.31
N TYR A 36 -8.52 -6.96 4.33
CA TYR A 36 -9.98 -7.07 4.32
C TYR A 36 -10.52 -7.80 5.55
N ASP A 37 -9.87 -8.90 5.92
CA ASP A 37 -10.23 -9.72 7.07
C ASP A 37 -10.09 -8.92 8.37
N PHE A 38 -8.99 -8.17 8.53
CA PHE A 38 -8.80 -7.29 9.68
C PHE A 38 -9.91 -6.24 9.81
N PHE A 39 -10.22 -5.49 8.74
CA PHE A 39 -11.26 -4.46 8.80
C PHE A 39 -12.62 -5.07 9.09
N TYR A 40 -12.93 -6.24 8.53
CA TYR A 40 -14.17 -6.96 8.81
C TYR A 40 -14.28 -7.36 10.29
N ASP A 41 -13.26 -8.04 10.82
CA ASP A 41 -13.26 -8.56 12.19
C ASP A 41 -13.32 -7.42 13.22
N VAL A 42 -12.54 -6.35 13.00
CA VAL A 42 -12.55 -5.16 13.86
C VAL A 42 -13.93 -4.48 13.81
N ASN A 43 -14.48 -4.28 12.62
CA ASN A 43 -15.77 -3.61 12.49
C ASN A 43 -16.93 -4.40 13.08
N ILE A 44 -16.90 -5.73 13.03
CA ILE A 44 -17.86 -6.56 13.76
C ILE A 44 -17.78 -6.28 15.26
N SER A 45 -16.57 -6.34 15.85
CA SER A 45 -16.43 -6.11 17.28
C SER A 45 -16.82 -4.69 17.70
N LEU A 46 -16.55 -3.70 16.86
CA LEU A 46 -16.97 -2.31 17.11
C LEU A 46 -18.50 -2.15 17.01
N HIS A 47 -19.14 -2.79 16.02
CA HIS A 47 -20.59 -2.77 15.85
C HIS A 47 -21.31 -3.35 17.06
N GLU A 48 -20.86 -4.52 17.54
CA GLU A 48 -21.42 -5.20 18.72
C GLU A 48 -21.32 -4.34 19.99
N LYS A 49 -20.34 -3.43 20.05
CA LYS A 49 -20.13 -2.50 21.17
C LYS A 49 -20.83 -1.16 21.00
N GLY A 50 -21.60 -0.99 19.91
CA GLY A 50 -22.28 0.29 19.61
C GLY A 50 -21.31 1.43 19.26
N LEU A 51 -20.10 1.10 18.81
CA LEU A 51 -19.09 2.08 18.38
C LEU A 51 -19.26 2.40 16.89
N ARG A 52 -18.45 3.32 16.37
CA ARG A 52 -18.39 3.65 14.93
C ARG A 52 -17.49 2.65 14.20
N ARG A 53 -17.61 2.60 12.86
CA ARG A 53 -16.65 1.86 12.01
C ARG A 53 -15.23 2.38 12.23
N PHE A 54 -14.26 1.50 12.13
CA PHE A 54 -12.88 1.80 12.45
C PHE A 54 -12.31 2.89 11.54
N GLU A 55 -12.54 2.77 10.23
CA GLU A 55 -12.14 3.74 9.22
C GLU A 55 -12.75 5.14 9.44
N ASP A 56 -13.94 5.24 10.02
CA ASP A 56 -14.59 6.52 10.34
C ASP A 56 -13.92 7.25 11.51
N MET A 57 -13.14 6.53 12.32
CA MET A 57 -12.42 7.09 13.46
C MET A 57 -11.02 7.60 13.06
N LEU A 58 -10.54 7.26 11.87
CA LEU A 58 -9.19 7.57 11.41
C LEU A 58 -9.17 8.82 10.53
N ARG A 59 -8.16 9.67 10.73
CA ARG A 59 -7.82 10.67 9.71
C ARG A 59 -7.36 9.96 8.44
N PRO A 60 -7.67 10.46 7.23
CA PRO A 60 -7.30 9.79 5.98
C PRO A 60 -5.82 9.41 5.87
N ALA A 61 -4.91 10.31 6.28
CA ALA A 61 -3.47 10.03 6.28
C ALA A 61 -3.07 8.91 7.26
N ALA A 62 -3.73 8.83 8.42
CA ALA A 62 -3.47 7.77 9.40
C ALA A 62 -4.01 6.42 8.89
N CYS A 63 -5.16 6.42 8.22
CA CYS A 63 -5.71 5.22 7.58
C CYS A 63 -4.76 4.69 6.47
N SER A 64 -4.28 5.57 5.59
CA SER A 64 -3.27 5.21 4.58
C SER A 64 -1.97 4.69 5.20
N GLY A 65 -1.48 5.31 6.28
CA GLY A 65 -0.29 4.83 7.00
C GLY A 65 -0.49 3.41 7.52
N LEU A 66 -1.58 3.20 8.28
CA LEU A 66 -1.93 1.89 8.83
C LEU A 66 -2.04 0.82 7.75
N ILE A 67 -2.75 1.09 6.66
CA ILE A 67 -2.90 0.13 5.55
C ILE A 67 -1.54 -0.18 4.91
N SER A 68 -0.66 0.81 4.78
CA SER A 68 0.69 0.58 4.25
C SER A 68 1.49 -0.35 5.17
N ASP A 69 1.45 -0.12 6.49
CA ASP A 69 2.14 -0.96 7.47
C ASP A 69 1.61 -2.41 7.47
N MET A 70 0.28 -2.57 7.41
CA MET A 70 -0.35 -3.88 7.30
C MET A 70 0.04 -4.63 6.02
N LEU A 71 0.07 -3.92 4.88
CA LEU A 71 0.48 -4.48 3.60
C LEU A 71 1.96 -4.87 3.60
N THR A 72 2.84 -4.06 4.18
CA THR A 72 4.25 -4.39 4.37
C THR A 72 4.40 -5.68 5.16
N ALA A 73 3.80 -5.76 6.36
CA ALA A 73 3.89 -6.95 7.20
C ALA A 73 3.31 -8.20 6.52
N SER A 74 2.16 -8.06 5.85
CA SER A 74 1.53 -9.19 5.17
C SER A 74 2.29 -9.64 3.92
N LEU A 75 2.79 -8.71 3.09
CA LEU A 75 3.65 -9.04 1.95
C LEU A 75 4.93 -9.76 2.41
N ALA A 76 5.57 -9.31 3.49
CA ALA A 76 6.75 -9.99 4.05
C ALA A 76 6.44 -11.41 4.55
N LYS A 77 5.27 -11.60 5.16
CA LYS A 77 4.78 -12.91 5.64
C LYS A 77 4.57 -13.89 4.49
N HIS A 78 4.02 -13.43 3.36
CA HIS A 78 3.69 -14.29 2.21
C HIS A 78 4.85 -14.44 1.21
N SER A 79 5.74 -13.45 1.14
CA SER A 79 6.90 -13.47 0.27
C SER A 79 7.92 -14.54 0.68
N ARG A 80 8.55 -15.14 -0.33
CA ARG A 80 9.66 -16.08 -0.13
C ARG A 80 11.01 -15.37 0.08
N VAL A 81 11.12 -14.13 -0.38
CA VAL A 81 12.41 -13.43 -0.54
C VAL A 81 12.43 -12.10 0.22
N LEU A 82 11.31 -11.39 0.29
CA LEU A 82 11.25 -10.10 0.98
C LEU A 82 10.94 -10.27 2.47
N ARG A 83 11.56 -9.43 3.29
CA ARG A 83 11.36 -9.31 4.73
C ARG A 83 11.06 -7.86 5.08
N GLU A 84 10.37 -7.64 6.20
CA GLU A 84 10.25 -6.30 6.77
C GLU A 84 11.64 -5.77 7.14
N ASN A 85 11.85 -4.48 6.92
CA ASN A 85 13.06 -3.82 7.36
C ASN A 85 13.00 -3.56 8.87
N ASN A 86 13.84 -4.26 9.63
CA ASN A 86 13.91 -4.15 11.10
C ASN A 86 14.50 -2.81 11.58
N TYR A 87 15.04 -1.98 10.68
CA TYR A 87 15.49 -0.64 11.05
C TYR A 87 14.29 0.27 11.28
N PHE A 88 14.24 0.93 12.45
CA PHE A 88 13.18 1.89 12.76
C PHE A 88 13.16 3.04 11.75
N ASN A 89 12.05 3.19 11.01
CA ASN A 89 11.93 4.11 9.87
C ASN A 89 13.00 3.88 8.79
N GLY A 90 13.39 2.62 8.58
CA GLY A 90 14.27 2.22 7.50
C GLY A 90 13.59 2.36 6.14
N HIS A 91 14.40 2.38 5.10
CA HIS A 91 13.95 2.40 3.71
C HIS A 91 14.78 1.40 2.90
N PRO A 92 14.19 0.65 1.95
CA PRO A 92 12.75 0.48 1.72
C PRO A 92 12.04 -0.26 2.85
N ASP A 93 10.71 -0.21 2.86
CA ASP A 93 9.84 -0.92 3.83
C ASP A 93 10.07 -2.44 3.84
N LEU A 94 10.17 -3.03 2.65
CA LEU A 94 10.53 -4.43 2.41
C LEU A 94 11.94 -4.52 1.85
N ILE A 95 12.75 -5.45 2.33
CA ILE A 95 14.13 -5.68 1.87
C ILE A 95 14.38 -7.13 1.48
N VAL A 96 15.35 -7.35 0.61
CA VAL A 96 15.73 -8.70 0.15
C VAL A 96 16.48 -9.44 1.26
N GLN A 97 15.95 -10.62 1.65
CA GLN A 97 16.55 -11.48 2.66
C GLN A 97 18.01 -11.82 2.31
N GLY A 98 18.89 -11.68 3.31
CA GLY A 98 20.30 -12.05 3.18
C GLY A 98 21.19 -11.00 2.50
N ILE A 99 20.63 -9.86 2.05
CA ILE A 99 21.42 -8.72 1.54
C ILE A 99 21.89 -7.81 2.67
N TYR A 100 21.03 -7.52 3.63
CA TYR A 100 21.33 -6.63 4.76
C TYR A 100 21.44 -7.43 6.06
N SER A 101 22.47 -7.13 6.86
CA SER A 101 22.67 -7.80 8.15
C SER A 101 21.46 -7.60 9.06
N ASN A 102 20.98 -8.70 9.66
CA ASN A 102 19.80 -8.74 10.53
C ASN A 102 18.51 -8.19 9.89
N ASP A 103 18.42 -8.23 8.57
CA ASP A 103 17.30 -7.63 7.82
C ASP A 103 17.06 -6.17 8.28
N SER A 104 18.12 -5.38 8.42
CA SER A 104 18.04 -4.01 8.94
C SER A 104 18.93 -3.05 8.16
N VAL A 105 18.34 -1.99 7.60
CA VAL A 105 19.09 -0.94 6.92
C VAL A 105 18.37 0.41 7.00
N ALA A 106 19.11 1.48 7.32
CA ALA A 106 18.55 2.83 7.37
C ALA A 106 18.12 3.34 5.98
N ALA A 107 18.95 3.08 4.97
CA ALA A 107 18.68 3.38 3.57
C ALA A 107 19.34 2.32 2.68
N GLY A 108 18.53 1.46 2.08
CA GLY A 108 18.92 0.42 1.13
C GLY A 108 18.35 0.68 -0.26
N GLU A 109 18.85 -0.10 -1.22
CA GLU A 109 18.45 -0.06 -2.64
C GLU A 109 17.74 -1.35 -3.05
N GLN A 110 17.91 -2.44 -2.30
CA GLN A 110 17.41 -3.77 -2.63
C GLN A 110 16.15 -4.08 -1.83
N GLY A 111 15.00 -3.79 -2.41
CA GLY A 111 13.72 -3.97 -1.74
C GLY A 111 12.61 -3.16 -2.40
N VAL A 112 11.46 -3.11 -1.73
CA VAL A 112 10.23 -2.47 -2.22
C VAL A 112 9.68 -1.52 -1.15
N GLU A 113 9.47 -0.26 -1.52
CA GLU A 113 8.74 0.72 -0.71
C GLU A 113 7.23 0.50 -0.92
N VAL A 114 6.46 0.42 0.16
CA VAL A 114 5.01 0.19 0.11
C VAL A 114 4.26 1.44 0.55
N LYS A 115 3.27 1.84 -0.24
CA LYS A 115 2.37 2.94 0.11
C LYS A 115 0.94 2.63 -0.27
N SER A 116 0.00 3.24 0.44
CA SER A 116 -1.40 3.21 0.10
C SER A 116 -2.02 4.60 -0.05
N THR A 117 -3.01 4.73 -0.92
CA THR A 117 -3.65 6.01 -1.22
C THR A 117 -5.11 5.86 -1.61
N ARG A 118 -5.90 6.91 -1.42
CA ARG A 118 -7.25 7.03 -1.98
C ARG A 118 -7.28 7.71 -3.35
N LYS A 119 -6.12 8.21 -3.81
CA LYS A 119 -6.02 8.90 -5.10
C LYS A 119 -5.87 7.86 -6.21
N SER A 120 -6.85 7.83 -7.11
CA SER A 120 -6.78 6.97 -8.30
C SER A 120 -5.50 7.21 -9.11
N GLY A 121 -5.01 6.14 -9.71
CA GLY A 121 -3.76 6.13 -10.44
C GLY A 121 -2.52 6.24 -9.56
N GLY A 122 -2.61 5.96 -8.26
CA GLY A 122 -1.45 5.70 -7.40
C GLY A 122 -0.62 6.92 -7.00
N ALA A 123 -1.16 8.14 -7.04
CA ALA A 123 -0.42 9.32 -6.59
C ALA A 123 -0.25 9.34 -5.05
N VAL A 124 1.00 9.36 -4.60
CA VAL A 124 1.42 9.32 -3.19
C VAL A 124 2.63 10.23 -2.94
N ASP A 125 2.73 10.75 -1.72
CA ASP A 125 3.88 11.53 -1.27
C ASP A 125 4.92 10.62 -0.60
N MET A 126 6.18 10.79 -0.96
CA MET A 126 7.34 10.08 -0.41
C MET A 126 8.16 10.99 0.51
N HIS A 127 9.02 10.39 1.34
CA HIS A 127 9.99 11.12 2.17
C HIS A 127 11.20 11.71 1.39
N GLY A 128 11.25 11.50 0.08
CA GLY A 128 12.25 12.08 -0.83
C GLY A 128 12.21 11.47 -2.23
N ALA A 129 12.78 12.16 -3.21
CA ALA A 129 12.97 11.64 -4.55
C ALA A 129 14.15 10.66 -4.53
N ARG A 130 13.90 9.40 -4.92
CA ARG A 130 14.90 8.32 -4.90
C ARG A 130 14.56 7.29 -5.97
N SER A 131 15.59 6.67 -6.52
CA SER A 131 15.42 5.47 -7.34
C SER A 131 15.08 4.28 -6.46
N GLN A 132 13.95 3.61 -6.73
CA GLN A 132 13.42 2.56 -5.87
C GLN A 132 12.35 1.74 -6.61
N TRP A 133 12.12 0.50 -6.16
CA TRP A 133 10.86 -0.18 -6.45
C TRP A 133 9.76 0.38 -5.56
N LEU A 134 8.72 0.92 -6.18
CA LEU A 134 7.59 1.52 -5.49
C LEU A 134 6.34 0.68 -5.74
N CYS A 135 5.74 0.19 -4.66
CA CYS A 135 4.46 -0.49 -4.65
C CYS A 135 3.37 0.42 -4.09
N VAL A 136 2.36 0.75 -4.91
CA VAL A 136 1.23 1.59 -4.48
C VAL A 136 -0.08 0.84 -4.56
N PHE A 137 -0.77 0.75 -3.42
CA PHE A 137 -2.12 0.21 -3.29
C PHE A 137 -3.13 1.36 -3.24
N VAL A 138 -4.00 1.43 -4.23
CA VAL A 138 -5.14 2.36 -4.24
C VAL A 138 -6.33 1.69 -3.59
N TYR A 139 -6.93 2.34 -2.60
CA TYR A 139 -8.10 1.84 -1.90
C TYR A 139 -9.23 2.86 -1.85
N ARG A 140 -10.46 2.35 -1.75
CA ARG A 140 -11.69 3.10 -1.55
C ARG A 140 -12.27 2.76 -0.19
N VAL A 141 -12.80 3.80 0.45
CA VAL A 141 -13.67 3.69 1.61
C VAL A 141 -14.96 4.41 1.25
N ASP A 142 -16.09 3.74 1.46
CA ASP A 142 -17.40 4.35 1.39
C ASP A 142 -17.61 5.20 2.66
N ASN A 143 -17.71 6.51 2.47
CA ASN A 143 -17.95 7.48 3.54
C ASN A 143 -19.29 8.21 3.35
N GLU A 144 -20.11 7.76 2.40
CA GLU A 144 -21.29 8.49 1.92
C GLU A 144 -22.59 7.74 2.25
N THR A 145 -22.60 6.41 2.16
CA THR A 145 -23.83 5.62 2.39
C THR A 145 -24.31 5.75 3.83
N GLU A 146 -25.63 5.91 4.00
CA GLU A 146 -26.30 5.94 5.30
C GLU A 146 -27.46 4.91 5.34
N PRO A 147 -27.67 4.22 6.47
CA PRO A 147 -26.91 4.33 7.72
C PRO A 147 -25.46 3.83 7.59
N ALA A 148 -24.53 4.38 8.38
CA ALA A 148 -23.10 4.08 8.27
C ALA A 148 -22.73 2.57 8.26
N TRP A 149 -23.55 1.72 8.87
CA TRP A 149 -23.35 0.27 8.89
C TRP A 149 -23.80 -0.45 7.61
N ASP A 150 -24.43 0.27 6.68
CA ASP A 150 -24.80 -0.21 5.34
C ASP A 150 -23.75 0.16 4.28
N ARG A 151 -22.70 0.90 4.67
CA ARG A 151 -21.59 1.26 3.78
C ARG A 151 -20.84 0.05 3.26
N GLU A 152 -20.39 0.15 2.01
CA GLU A 152 -19.50 -0.86 1.42
C GLU A 152 -18.25 -1.06 2.29
N PRO A 153 -17.73 -2.31 2.41
CA PRO A 153 -16.45 -2.53 3.05
C PRO A 153 -15.32 -1.86 2.26
N LEU A 154 -14.22 -1.53 2.95
CA LEU A 154 -13.01 -1.05 2.30
C LEU A 154 -12.58 -2.01 1.18
N ARG A 155 -12.25 -1.47 0.01
CA ARG A 155 -11.74 -2.26 -1.12
C ARG A 155 -10.53 -1.61 -1.79
N PHE A 156 -9.59 -2.43 -2.23
CA PHE A 156 -8.53 -2.04 -3.15
C PHE A 156 -9.07 -2.01 -4.57
N THR A 157 -8.72 -0.97 -5.32
CA THR A 157 -9.16 -0.76 -6.70
C THR A 157 -8.01 -0.87 -7.69
N GLU A 158 -6.79 -0.54 -7.27
CA GLU A 158 -5.61 -0.54 -8.14
C GLU A 158 -4.38 -0.94 -7.33
N VAL A 159 -3.46 -1.71 -7.92
CA VAL A 159 -2.13 -1.96 -7.37
C VAL A 159 -1.10 -1.79 -8.48
N TYR A 160 -0.06 -1.03 -8.20
CA TYR A 160 1.06 -0.79 -9.11
C TYR A 160 2.36 -1.17 -8.43
N LEU A 161 3.28 -1.82 -9.16
CA LEU A 161 4.62 -2.09 -8.68
C LEU A 161 5.61 -1.87 -9.82
N GLY A 162 6.28 -0.72 -9.81
CA GLY A 162 7.24 -0.33 -10.83
C GLY A 162 8.52 0.25 -10.23
N HIS A 163 9.61 0.18 -10.98
CA HIS A 163 10.86 0.83 -10.61
C HIS A 163 10.85 2.29 -11.07
N VAL A 164 10.93 3.23 -10.14
CA VAL A 164 10.98 4.67 -10.40
C VAL A 164 12.38 5.20 -10.11
N GLU A 165 12.72 6.32 -10.73
CA GLU A 165 14.00 7.03 -10.59
C GLU A 165 13.81 8.39 -9.94
N ALA A 166 14.88 8.99 -9.41
CA ALA A 166 14.79 10.30 -8.73
C ALA A 166 14.23 11.41 -9.65
N GLU A 167 14.47 11.30 -10.95
CA GLU A 167 13.99 12.20 -12.01
C GLU A 167 12.49 12.08 -12.27
N ASP A 168 11.88 10.94 -11.92
CA ASP A 168 10.45 10.69 -12.06
C ASP A 168 9.61 11.48 -11.03
N PHE A 169 10.26 12.19 -10.10
CA PHE A 169 9.62 13.01 -9.08
C PHE A 169 9.54 14.49 -9.46
N ARG A 170 8.55 15.18 -8.89
CA ARG A 170 8.43 16.63 -9.04
C ARG A 170 9.60 17.33 -8.34
N ARG A 171 10.27 18.22 -9.07
CA ARG A 171 11.24 19.16 -8.48
C ARG A 171 10.47 20.29 -7.79
N ASN A 172 10.39 20.25 -6.47
CA ASN A 172 9.80 21.34 -5.70
C ASN A 172 10.92 22.29 -5.23
N ASN A 173 10.82 23.58 -5.57
CA ASN A 173 11.64 24.65 -5.00
C ASN A 173 11.16 25.02 -3.57
N ARG A 174 10.99 24.04 -2.66
CA ARG A 174 10.56 24.32 -1.28
C ARG A 174 11.77 24.60 -0.37
N GLY A 175 11.62 25.61 0.48
CA GLY A 175 12.64 26.07 1.45
C GLY A 175 12.93 25.07 2.58
N GLU A 176 13.83 25.46 3.48
CA GLU A 176 14.55 24.59 4.44
C GLU A 176 13.68 23.91 5.53
N LEU A 177 12.42 24.32 5.71
CA LEU A 177 11.58 23.86 6.82
C LEU A 177 10.64 22.71 6.38
N GLY A 178 11.09 21.47 6.60
CA GLY A 178 10.29 20.25 6.51
C GLY A 178 11.03 19.06 5.89
N THR A 179 10.56 17.84 6.14
CA THR A 179 11.01 16.65 5.41
C THR A 179 10.72 16.87 3.93
N ARG A 180 11.72 16.72 3.06
CA ARG A 180 11.60 16.92 1.61
C ARG A 180 10.63 15.90 1.03
N THR A 181 9.33 16.23 0.97
CA THR A 181 8.34 15.36 0.37
C THR A 181 8.42 15.39 -1.15
N ALA A 182 8.33 14.22 -1.77
CA ALA A 182 8.40 14.08 -3.22
C ALA A 182 7.21 13.26 -3.73
N THR A 183 6.49 13.81 -4.71
CA THR A 183 5.43 13.11 -5.43
C THR A 183 5.93 12.82 -6.83
N LEU A 184 5.56 11.67 -7.41
CA LEU A 184 5.84 11.42 -8.83
C LEU A 184 5.25 12.54 -9.70
N ASN A 185 6.00 12.90 -10.74
CA ASN A 185 5.53 13.78 -11.80
C ASN A 185 4.59 12.99 -12.75
N ARG A 186 4.10 13.63 -13.82
CA ARG A 186 3.15 12.99 -14.74
C ARG A 186 3.77 11.75 -15.41
N GLU A 187 5.00 11.87 -15.90
CA GLU A 187 5.73 10.79 -16.57
C GLU A 187 6.09 9.67 -15.59
N GLY A 188 6.48 10.02 -14.37
CA GLY A 188 6.73 9.04 -13.30
C GLY A 188 5.49 8.23 -12.93
N LEU A 189 4.31 8.86 -12.88
CA LEU A 189 3.04 8.15 -12.67
C LEU A 189 2.67 7.28 -13.88
N GLU A 190 2.91 7.76 -15.10
CA GLU A 190 2.71 6.95 -16.31
C GLU A 190 3.61 5.71 -16.31
N LYS A 191 4.89 5.88 -15.96
CA LYS A 191 5.87 4.78 -15.79
C LYS A 191 5.41 3.78 -14.73
N LEU A 192 5.06 4.25 -13.53
CA LEU A 192 4.56 3.37 -12.46
C LEU A 192 3.33 2.54 -12.90
N ARG A 193 2.42 3.14 -13.67
CA ARG A 193 1.18 2.48 -14.11
C ARG A 193 1.38 1.47 -15.24
N GLN A 194 2.52 1.48 -15.93
CA GLN A 194 2.83 0.46 -16.93
C GLN A 194 2.95 -0.92 -16.28
N ASP A 195 3.47 -0.97 -15.04
CA ASP A 195 3.63 -2.19 -14.26
C ASP A 195 2.49 -2.38 -13.24
N TRP A 196 1.25 -2.44 -13.75
CA TRP A 196 0.08 -2.71 -12.92
C TRP A 196 0.01 -4.20 -12.51
N VAL A 197 -0.37 -4.42 -11.26
CA VAL A 197 -0.53 -5.75 -10.65
C VAL A 197 -2.00 -6.12 -10.54
N TYR A 198 -2.86 -5.16 -10.19
CA TYR A 198 -4.29 -5.38 -9.96
C TYR A 198 -5.11 -4.15 -10.40
N LEU A 199 -6.24 -4.36 -11.08
CA LEU A 199 -7.17 -3.31 -11.51
C LEU A 199 -8.62 -3.80 -11.41
N ASP A 200 -9.30 -3.42 -10.33
CA ASP A 200 -10.73 -3.67 -10.07
C ASP A 200 -11.52 -2.38 -10.29
N ARG A 201 -11.95 -2.18 -11.54
CA ARG A 201 -12.62 -0.97 -12.03
C ARG A 201 -14.13 -1.12 -12.07
#